data_AF-A0A945NFV5-F1
#
_entry.id   AF-A0A945NFV5-F1
#
_cell.length_a   1.000
_cell.length_b   1.000
_cell.length_c   1.000
_cell.angle_alpha   90.00
_cell.angle_beta   90.00
_cell.angle_gamma   90.00
#
_symmetry.space_group_name_H-M   'P 1'
#
loop_
_entity.id
_entity.type
_entity.pdbx_description
1 polymer ?
#
loop_
_entity_poly.entity_id
_entity_poly.type
_entity_poly.pdbx_seq_one_letter_code
_entity_poly.pdbx_strand_id
1 'polypeptide(L)'
;MENIVMFTIGASIFILYLLGYIMMINKAHKSQQTDMKNDPELILHYKKTDLNRVLNVLVHLAESDGHISEEEHKMIIRIGKENGLNVDEVEKLIKDTKPVEAMNDLPKEAKLELIIDVIRLMKIDNKVHQQETKFCESIAIKLGYRAEVIKDLSIYISNSLDVNLNKSLLKEIVSKFYKSNSRQ
;
A
#
# COMPACT_ATOMS: atom_id res chain seq x y z
N MET A 1 12.70 41.53 -41.19
CA MET A 1 12.40 40.08 -41.27
C MET A 1 13.38 39.25 -40.43
N GLU A 2 14.67 39.56 -40.43
CA GLU A 2 15.71 38.77 -39.72
C GLU A 2 15.47 38.61 -38.21
N ASN A 3 15.06 39.66 -37.49
CA ASN A 3 14.80 39.57 -36.04
C ASN A 3 13.64 38.64 -35.68
N ILE A 4 12.62 38.55 -36.55
CA ILE A 4 11.46 37.66 -36.36
C ILE A 4 11.88 36.22 -36.59
N VAL A 5 12.74 35.98 -37.59
CA VAL A 5 13.31 34.66 -37.87
C VAL A 5 14.19 34.19 -36.71
N MET A 6 15.04 35.05 -36.17
CA MET A 6 15.89 34.71 -35.01
C MET A 6 15.06 34.39 -33.75
N PHE A 7 13.99 35.14 -33.50
CA PHE A 7 13.08 34.88 -32.37
C PHE A 7 12.31 33.57 -32.51
N THR A 8 11.80 33.25 -33.72
CA THR A 8 11.05 32.01 -33.97
C THR A 8 11.93 30.77 -33.85
N ILE A 9 13.20 30.84 -34.30
CA ILE A 9 14.17 29.76 -34.10
C ILE A 9 14.43 29.54 -32.61
N GLY A 10 14.64 30.61 -31.84
CA GLY A 10 14.85 30.53 -30.38
C GLY A 10 13.65 29.92 -29.64
N ALA A 11 12.43 30.36 -29.96
CA ALA A 11 11.21 29.81 -29.37
C ALA A 11 11.03 28.31 -29.70
N SER A 12 11.36 27.90 -30.93
CA SER A 12 11.27 26.51 -31.37
C SER A 12 12.23 25.61 -30.57
N ILE A 13 13.47 26.06 -30.38
CA ILE A 13 14.48 25.34 -29.59
C ILE A 13 14.03 25.22 -28.12
N PHE A 14 13.49 26.29 -27.55
CA PHE A 14 13.00 26.30 -26.17
C PHE A 14 11.83 25.32 -25.95
N ILE A 15 10.88 25.26 -26.90
CA ILE A 15 9.75 24.31 -26.85
C ILE A 15 10.25 22.86 -26.93
N LEU A 16 11.18 22.56 -27.84
CA LEU A 16 11.77 21.22 -27.97
C LEU A 16 12.50 20.79 -26.69
N TYR A 17 13.21 21.72 -26.04
CA TYR A 17 13.87 21.47 -24.77
C TYR A 17 12.87 21.13 -23.66
N LEU A 18 11.79 21.91 -23.53
CA LEU A 18 10.70 21.66 -22.58
C LEU A 18 10.03 20.30 -22.80
N LEU A 19 9.71 19.96 -24.05
CA LEU A 19 9.11 18.67 -24.39
C LEU A 19 10.04 17.50 -24.03
N GLY A 20 11.34 17.61 -24.33
CA GLY A 20 12.33 16.61 -23.94
C GLY A 20 12.42 16.42 -22.43
N TYR A 21 12.38 17.52 -21.67
CA TYR A 21 12.39 17.48 -20.21
C TYR A 21 11.15 16.79 -19.63
N ILE A 22 9.96 17.10 -20.15
CA ILE A 22 8.70 16.46 -19.76
C ILE A 22 8.73 14.96 -20.07
N MET A 23 9.24 14.56 -21.24
CA MET A 23 9.38 13.14 -21.61
C MET A 23 10.35 12.40 -20.69
N MET A 24 11.48 13.02 -20.30
CA MET A 24 12.42 12.43 -19.35
C MET A 24 11.80 12.23 -17.97
N ILE A 25 11.06 13.21 -17.44
CA ILE A 25 10.35 13.10 -16.16
C ILE A 25 9.33 11.98 -16.21
N ASN A 26 8.48 11.94 -17.25
CA ASN A 26 7.47 10.90 -17.41
C ASN A 26 8.08 9.50 -17.56
N LYS A 27 9.21 9.38 -18.26
CA LYS A 27 9.93 8.11 -18.42
C LYS A 27 10.57 7.66 -17.11
N ALA A 28 11.20 8.56 -16.36
CA ALA A 28 11.82 8.25 -15.08
C ALA A 28 10.78 7.74 -14.06
N HIS A 29 9.64 8.45 -13.94
CA HIS A 29 8.54 8.05 -13.07
C HIS A 29 7.96 6.68 -13.46
N LYS A 30 7.79 6.43 -14.77
CA LYS A 30 7.30 5.14 -15.26
C LYS A 30 8.29 3.99 -14.99
N SER A 31 9.60 4.24 -15.13
CA SER A 31 10.65 3.27 -14.81
C SER A 31 10.63 2.90 -13.33
N GLN A 32 10.58 3.89 -12.44
CA GLN A 32 10.51 3.66 -11.00
C GLN A 32 9.29 2.82 -10.60
N GLN A 33 8.12 3.08 -11.20
CA GLN A 33 6.93 2.25 -10.98
C GLN A 33 7.06 0.81 -11.49
N THR A 34 7.86 0.58 -12.54
CA THR A 34 8.07 -0.77 -13.09
C THR A 34 9.10 -1.55 -12.27
N ASP A 35 10.16 -0.89 -11.82
CA ASP A 35 11.21 -1.50 -11.02
C ASP A 35 10.70 -1.85 -9.61
N MET A 36 9.84 -1.01 -9.01
CA MET A 36 9.21 -1.28 -7.71
C MET A 36 8.23 -2.47 -7.73
N LYS A 37 7.61 -2.78 -8.88
CA LYS A 37 6.78 -3.98 -9.05
C LYS A 37 7.59 -5.28 -9.13
N ASN A 38 8.89 -5.18 -9.38
CA ASN A 38 9.77 -6.32 -9.62
C ASN A 38 10.75 -6.57 -8.46
N ASP A 39 10.61 -5.88 -7.32
CA ASP A 39 11.47 -6.09 -6.15
C ASP A 39 11.06 -7.36 -5.37
N PRO A 40 11.89 -8.41 -5.34
CA PRO A 40 11.58 -9.65 -4.64
C PRO A 40 11.58 -9.51 -3.10
N GLU A 41 12.19 -8.47 -2.51
CA GLU A 41 12.13 -8.24 -1.05
C GLU A 41 10.76 -7.73 -0.57
N LEU A 42 9.96 -7.17 -1.48
CA LEU A 42 8.60 -6.69 -1.18
C LEU A 42 7.59 -7.85 -1.08
N ILE A 43 7.91 -9.01 -1.66
CA ILE A 43 7.00 -10.15 -1.78
C ILE A 43 7.35 -11.19 -0.71
N LEU A 44 6.91 -10.97 0.52
CA LEU A 44 6.84 -12.06 1.49
C LEU A 44 5.59 -12.89 1.21
N HIS A 45 5.77 -14.14 0.81
CA HIS A 45 4.65 -15.06 0.60
C HIS A 45 3.94 -15.35 1.93
N TYR A 46 2.67 -14.93 2.04
CA TYR A 46 1.77 -15.47 3.06
C TYR A 46 1.64 -16.99 2.85
N LYS A 47 1.57 -17.75 3.94
CA LYS A 47 1.07 -19.13 3.83
C LYS A 47 -0.34 -19.07 3.24
N LYS A 48 -0.68 -19.98 2.32
CA LYS A 48 -1.97 -19.96 1.61
C LYS A 48 -3.19 -19.90 2.56
N THR A 49 -3.11 -20.50 3.75
CA THR A 49 -4.17 -20.43 4.78
C THR A 49 -4.34 -19.03 5.39
N ASP A 50 -3.23 -18.31 5.59
CA ASP A 50 -3.23 -16.96 6.16
C ASP A 50 -3.63 -15.92 5.11
N LEU A 51 -3.32 -16.18 3.84
CA LEU A 51 -3.65 -15.29 2.72
C LEU A 51 -5.15 -14.99 2.62
N ASN A 52 -6.01 -16.00 2.77
CA ASN A 52 -7.45 -15.78 2.71
C ASN A 52 -7.94 -14.87 3.84
N ARG A 53 -7.35 -15.01 5.05
CA ARG A 53 -7.66 -14.16 6.21
C ARG A 53 -7.20 -12.73 5.96
N VAL A 54 -5.98 -12.57 5.44
CA VAL A 54 -5.40 -11.28 5.03
C VAL A 54 -6.29 -10.58 4.01
N LEU A 55 -6.62 -11.25 2.90
CA LEU A 55 -7.47 -10.67 1.86
C LEU A 55 -8.85 -10.31 2.40
N ASN A 56 -9.42 -11.16 3.27
CA ASN A 56 -10.69 -10.85 3.91
C ASN A 56 -10.64 -9.54 4.73
N VAL A 57 -9.55 -9.30 5.48
CA VAL A 57 -9.37 -8.02 6.19
C VAL A 57 -9.29 -6.84 5.24
N LEU A 58 -8.57 -6.99 4.13
CA LEU A 58 -8.42 -5.92 3.14
C LEU A 58 -9.75 -5.59 2.44
N VAL A 59 -10.56 -6.59 2.13
CA VAL A 59 -11.90 -6.36 1.55
C VAL A 59 -12.81 -5.65 2.56
N HIS A 60 -12.83 -6.08 3.83
CA HIS A 60 -13.62 -5.40 4.87
C HIS A 60 -13.18 -3.95 5.09
N LEU A 61 -11.89 -3.64 4.94
CA LEU A 61 -11.39 -2.27 5.00
C LEU A 61 -11.95 -1.45 3.81
N ALA A 62 -11.82 -1.97 2.60
CA ALA A 62 -12.28 -1.30 1.39
C ALA A 62 -13.82 -1.17 1.31
N GLU A 63 -14.56 -2.03 2.01
CA GLU A 63 -16.03 -1.92 2.13
C GLU A 63 -16.47 -0.99 3.27
N SER A 64 -15.55 -0.53 4.12
CA SER A 64 -15.91 0.12 5.39
C SER A 64 -16.59 1.48 5.24
N ASP A 65 -16.44 2.14 4.09
CA ASP A 65 -17.12 3.38 3.73
C ASP A 65 -18.36 3.16 2.84
N GLY A 66 -18.64 1.91 2.46
CA GLY A 66 -19.78 1.49 1.64
C GLY A 66 -19.49 1.30 0.15
N HIS A 67 -18.26 1.53 -0.34
CA HIS A 67 -17.90 1.26 -1.74
C HIS A 67 -16.40 0.99 -1.93
N ILE A 68 -16.08 -0.17 -2.50
CA ILE A 68 -14.71 -0.48 -2.94
C ILE A 68 -14.39 0.30 -4.23
N SER A 69 -13.39 1.18 -4.17
CA SER A 69 -12.89 1.90 -5.33
C SER A 69 -12.07 1.01 -6.29
N GLU A 70 -11.89 1.46 -7.53
CA GLU A 70 -11.09 0.76 -8.53
C GLU A 70 -9.62 0.54 -8.10
N GLU A 71 -9.02 1.47 -7.37
CA GLU A 71 -7.63 1.36 -6.94
C GLU A 71 -7.47 0.37 -5.78
N GLU A 72 -8.40 0.36 -4.83
CA GLU A 72 -8.45 -0.65 -3.76
C GLU A 72 -8.66 -2.04 -4.33
N HIS A 73 -9.62 -2.18 -5.25
CA HIS A 73 -9.88 -3.43 -5.96
C HIS A 73 -8.61 -3.96 -6.64
N LYS A 74 -7.93 -3.11 -7.42
CA LYS A 74 -6.66 -3.48 -8.09
C LYS A 74 -5.58 -3.89 -7.09
N MET A 75 -5.47 -3.21 -5.95
CA MET A 75 -4.50 -3.57 -4.92
C MET A 75 -4.79 -4.93 -4.29
N ILE A 76 -6.05 -5.23 -3.95
CA ILE A 76 -6.46 -6.51 -3.38
C ILE A 76 -6.19 -7.66 -4.38
N ILE A 77 -6.57 -7.49 -5.64
CA ILE A 77 -6.27 -8.45 -6.71
C ILE A 77 -4.77 -8.68 -6.86
N ARG A 78 -3.97 -7.60 -6.82
CA ARG A 78 -2.52 -7.67 -6.93
C ARG A 78 -1.90 -8.48 -5.78
N ILE A 79 -2.28 -8.20 -4.53
CA ILE A 79 -1.78 -8.94 -3.36
C ILE A 79 -2.10 -10.42 -3.46
N GLY A 80 -3.34 -10.77 -3.86
CA GLY A 80 -3.73 -12.17 -4.04
C GLY A 80 -2.90 -12.88 -5.11
N LYS A 81 -2.67 -12.22 -6.26
CA LYS A 81 -1.84 -12.75 -7.36
C LYS A 81 -0.38 -12.93 -6.99
N GLU A 82 0.22 -11.93 -6.35
CA GLU A 82 1.61 -11.97 -5.86
C GLU A 82 1.81 -13.12 -4.87
N ASN A 83 0.75 -13.54 -4.17
CA ASN A 83 0.76 -14.68 -3.25
C ASN A 83 0.24 -16.00 -3.83
N GLY A 84 0.05 -16.08 -5.15
CA GLY A 84 -0.23 -17.34 -5.87
C GLY A 84 -1.71 -17.71 -6.02
N LEU A 85 -2.64 -16.78 -5.79
CA LEU A 85 -4.04 -16.95 -6.19
C LEU A 85 -4.25 -16.46 -7.63
N ASN A 86 -5.20 -17.07 -8.34
CA ASN A 86 -5.68 -16.49 -9.59
C ASN A 86 -6.75 -15.41 -9.32
N VAL A 87 -7.10 -14.65 -10.37
CA VAL A 87 -8.07 -13.55 -10.27
C VAL A 87 -9.43 -14.05 -9.79
N ASP A 88 -9.91 -15.18 -10.32
CA ASP A 88 -11.23 -15.73 -9.96
C ASP A 88 -11.32 -16.17 -8.49
N GLU A 89 -10.22 -16.66 -7.91
CA GLU A 89 -10.12 -16.99 -6.48
C GLU A 89 -10.24 -15.74 -5.61
N VAL A 90 -9.56 -14.64 -5.99
CA VAL A 90 -9.63 -13.37 -5.25
C VAL A 90 -11.01 -12.73 -5.41
N GLU A 91 -11.56 -12.72 -6.61
CA GLU A 91 -12.92 -12.22 -6.91
C GLU A 91 -14.00 -12.94 -6.09
N LYS A 92 -13.85 -14.25 -5.87
CA LYS A 92 -14.75 -14.99 -4.97
C LYS A 92 -14.65 -14.51 -3.54
N LEU A 93 -13.45 -14.22 -3.05
CA LEU A 93 -13.25 -13.69 -1.68
C LEU A 93 -13.81 -12.27 -1.53
N ILE A 94 -13.74 -11.46 -2.58
CA ILE A 94 -14.34 -10.11 -2.60
C ILE A 94 -15.87 -10.21 -2.54
N LYS A 95 -16.48 -11.17 -3.26
CA LYS A 95 -17.93 -11.34 -3.31
C LYS A 95 -18.54 -12.03 -2.08
N ASP A 96 -17.78 -12.90 -1.43
CA ASP A 96 -18.22 -13.71 -0.29
C ASP A 96 -17.31 -13.47 0.92
N THR A 97 -17.42 -12.27 1.49
CA THR A 97 -16.62 -11.86 2.65
C THR A 97 -17.07 -12.59 3.92
N LYS A 98 -16.09 -13.03 4.69
CA LYS A 98 -16.30 -13.72 5.97
C LYS A 98 -16.10 -12.75 7.14
N PRO A 99 -16.66 -13.01 8.33
CA PRO A 99 -16.37 -12.19 9.50
C PRO A 99 -14.86 -12.12 9.80
N VAL A 100 -14.37 -10.95 10.22
CA VAL A 100 -12.96 -10.77 10.56
C VAL A 100 -12.62 -11.46 11.89
N GLU A 101 -11.93 -12.59 11.79
CA GLU A 101 -11.43 -13.37 12.93
C GLU A 101 -10.30 -12.67 13.70
N ALA A 102 -9.95 -13.19 14.88
CA ALA A 102 -8.72 -12.79 15.57
C ALA A 102 -7.50 -13.26 14.76
N MET A 103 -6.40 -12.50 14.75
CA MET A 103 -5.19 -12.78 13.96
C MET A 103 -3.91 -12.73 14.79
N ASN A 104 -4.05 -12.93 16.10
CA ASN A 104 -2.94 -12.92 17.03
C ASN A 104 -2.04 -14.16 16.92
N ASP A 105 -2.51 -15.20 16.24
CA ASP A 105 -1.83 -16.45 15.90
C ASP A 105 -0.91 -16.34 14.67
N LEU A 106 -1.05 -15.27 13.87
CA LEU A 106 -0.17 -15.04 12.73
C LEU A 106 1.31 -14.90 13.17
N PRO A 107 2.27 -15.39 12.37
CA PRO A 107 3.69 -15.10 12.58
C PRO A 107 3.95 -13.59 12.65
N LYS A 108 4.99 -13.18 13.39
CA LYS A 108 5.33 -11.75 13.57
C LYS A 108 5.52 -11.03 12.23
N GLU A 109 6.15 -11.70 11.27
CA GLU A 109 6.38 -11.21 9.92
C GLU A 109 5.06 -11.00 9.18
N ALA A 110 4.13 -11.96 9.25
CA ALA A 110 2.81 -11.83 8.62
C ALA A 110 1.97 -10.71 9.25
N LYS A 111 2.06 -10.53 10.57
CA LYS A 111 1.40 -9.40 11.26
C LYS A 111 1.95 -8.05 10.82
N LEU A 112 3.27 -7.97 10.60
CA LEU A 112 3.93 -6.77 10.12
C LEU A 112 3.49 -6.43 8.69
N GLU A 113 3.46 -7.42 7.79
CA GLU A 113 2.99 -7.18 6.42
C GLU A 113 1.52 -6.77 6.40
N LEU A 114 0.66 -7.47 7.14
CA LEU A 114 -0.77 -7.14 7.16
C LEU A 114 -1.04 -5.72 7.68
N ILE A 115 -0.35 -5.27 8.74
CA ILE A 115 -0.54 -3.89 9.22
C ILE A 115 -0.03 -2.85 8.23
N ILE A 116 1.01 -3.17 7.44
CA ILE A 116 1.51 -2.30 6.37
C ILE A 116 0.50 -2.26 5.20
N ASP A 117 -0.02 -3.42 4.77
CA ASP A 117 -0.99 -3.52 3.68
C ASP A 117 -2.31 -2.82 4.00
N VAL A 118 -2.77 -2.94 5.25
CA VAL A 118 -3.92 -2.19 5.78
C VAL A 118 -3.73 -0.67 5.64
N ILE A 119 -2.57 -0.15 6.02
CA ILE A 119 -2.29 1.29 5.93
C ILE A 119 -2.11 1.74 4.48
N ARG A 120 -1.49 0.91 3.64
CA ARG A 120 -1.35 1.19 2.20
C ARG A 120 -2.72 1.27 1.52
N LEU A 121 -3.62 0.33 1.82
CA LEU A 121 -4.95 0.29 1.24
C LEU A 121 -5.78 1.51 1.67
N MET A 122 -5.83 1.81 2.98
CA MET A 122 -6.52 3.00 3.54
C MET A 122 -6.06 4.34 2.92
N LYS A 123 -4.87 4.38 2.30
CA LYS A 123 -4.29 5.61 1.77
C LYS A 123 -4.23 5.64 0.25
N ILE A 124 -4.69 4.60 -0.42
CA ILE A 124 -4.45 4.42 -1.85
C ILE A 124 -5.12 5.50 -2.70
N ASP A 125 -6.27 6.01 -2.27
CA ASP A 125 -7.05 7.02 -2.97
C ASP A 125 -6.84 8.45 -2.43
N ASN A 126 -5.85 8.63 -1.54
CA ASN A 126 -5.54 9.87 -0.80
C ASN A 126 -6.70 10.43 0.05
N LYS A 127 -7.74 9.65 0.34
CA LYS A 127 -8.88 10.07 1.18
C LYS A 127 -9.01 9.13 2.38
N VAL A 128 -8.33 9.47 3.47
CA VAL A 128 -8.47 8.70 4.70
C VAL A 128 -9.81 9.03 5.37
N HIS A 129 -10.73 8.06 5.39
CA HIS A 129 -12.01 8.20 6.07
C HIS A 129 -11.91 7.81 7.55
N GLN A 130 -12.71 8.44 8.41
CA GLN A 130 -12.70 8.16 9.86
C GLN A 130 -13.12 6.70 10.16
N GLN A 131 -14.01 6.13 9.34
CA GLN A 131 -14.47 4.74 9.47
C GLN A 131 -13.34 3.75 9.19
N GLU A 132 -12.60 3.96 8.11
CA GLU A 132 -11.41 3.17 7.77
C GLU A 132 -10.32 3.28 8.84
N THR A 133 -10.09 4.49 9.38
CA THR A 133 -9.10 4.69 10.46
C THR A 133 -9.47 3.85 11.68
N LYS A 134 -10.74 3.90 12.11
CA LYS A 134 -11.24 3.07 13.22
C LYS A 134 -11.16 1.58 12.91
N PHE A 135 -11.42 1.19 11.67
CA PHE A 135 -11.28 -0.19 11.23
C PHE A 135 -9.82 -0.65 11.35
N CYS A 136 -8.87 0.14 10.83
CA CYS A 136 -7.43 -0.14 10.91
C CYS A 136 -6.95 -0.27 12.36
N GLU A 137 -7.41 0.62 13.26
CA GLU A 137 -7.12 0.54 14.70
C GLU A 137 -7.64 -0.77 15.31
N SER A 138 -8.83 -1.22 14.91
CA SER A 138 -9.39 -2.49 15.36
C SER A 138 -8.57 -3.70 14.88
N ILE A 139 -8.05 -3.65 13.65
CA ILE A 139 -7.17 -4.68 13.10
C ILE A 139 -5.84 -4.70 13.86
N ALA A 140 -5.25 -3.53 14.17
CA ALA A 140 -4.05 -3.44 14.98
C ALA A 140 -4.21 -4.17 16.33
N ILE A 141 -5.35 -3.96 16.99
CA ILE A 141 -5.68 -4.63 18.25
C ILE A 141 -5.81 -6.15 18.06
N LYS A 142 -6.48 -6.61 16.99
CA LYS A 142 -6.62 -8.05 16.66
C LYS A 142 -5.29 -8.74 16.34
N LEU A 143 -4.30 -8.00 15.84
CA LEU A 143 -2.93 -8.50 15.60
C LEU A 143 -2.07 -8.52 16.87
N GLY A 144 -2.51 -7.85 17.94
CA GLY A 144 -1.80 -7.75 19.22
C GLY A 144 -0.98 -6.46 19.39
N TYR A 145 -1.20 -5.48 18.52
CA TYR A 145 -0.63 -4.14 18.67
C TYR A 145 -1.55 -3.22 19.49
N ARG A 146 -1.01 -2.08 19.92
CA ARG A 146 -1.81 -0.96 20.39
C ARG A 146 -2.32 -0.15 19.19
N ALA A 147 -3.51 0.46 19.29
CA ALA A 147 -4.17 1.15 18.19
C ALA A 147 -3.32 2.32 17.62
N GLU A 148 -2.54 2.96 18.49
CA GLU A 148 -1.68 4.11 18.16
C GLU A 148 -0.63 3.79 17.09
N VAL A 149 -0.32 2.50 16.85
CA VAL A 149 0.59 2.08 15.78
C VAL A 149 0.13 2.55 14.40
N ILE A 150 -1.20 2.66 14.19
CA ILE A 150 -1.78 3.11 12.91
C ILE A 150 -1.34 4.53 12.59
N LYS A 151 -1.38 5.42 13.58
CA LYS A 151 -0.99 6.83 13.40
C LYS A 151 0.49 6.94 13.03
N ASP A 152 1.36 6.29 13.79
CA ASP A 152 2.81 6.40 13.61
C ASP A 152 3.27 5.77 12.28
N LEU A 153 2.75 4.60 11.95
CA LEU A 153 3.01 3.96 10.66
C LEU A 153 2.40 4.75 9.49
N SER A 154 1.20 5.32 9.65
CA SER A 154 0.57 6.13 8.61
C SER A 154 1.41 7.36 8.27
N ILE A 155 1.97 8.04 9.28
CA ILE A 155 2.92 9.16 9.09
C ILE A 155 4.16 8.66 8.36
N TYR A 156 4.77 7.57 8.81
CA TYR A 156 5.98 7.04 8.21
C TYR A 156 5.79 6.63 6.74
N ILE A 157 4.76 5.83 6.45
CA ILE A 157 4.44 5.35 5.10
C ILE A 157 4.09 6.51 4.16
N SER A 158 3.44 7.57 4.66
CA SER A 158 3.20 8.79 3.87
C SER A 158 4.48 9.55 3.52
N ASN A 159 5.43 9.60 4.44
CA ASN A 159 6.66 10.38 4.25
C ASN A 159 7.67 9.59 3.41
N SER A 160 7.54 8.25 3.38
CA SER A 160 8.42 7.36 2.63
C SER A 160 7.96 7.14 1.18
N LEU A 161 7.19 8.07 0.58
CA LEU A 161 6.51 7.91 -0.72
C LEU A 161 7.39 7.52 -1.92
N ASP A 162 8.72 7.42 -1.80
CA ASP A 162 9.58 7.08 -2.94
C ASP A 162 10.89 6.33 -2.61
N VAL A 163 11.15 5.90 -1.37
CA VAL A 163 12.45 5.32 -1.02
C VAL A 163 12.26 4.11 -0.12
N ASN A 164 12.51 2.92 -0.68
CA ASN A 164 12.74 1.64 0.00
C ASN A 164 12.21 1.61 1.43
N LEU A 165 10.95 1.18 1.62
CA LEU A 165 10.39 0.97 2.95
C LEU A 165 11.40 0.16 3.77
N ASN A 166 12.06 0.82 4.72
CA ASN A 166 13.09 0.15 5.48
C ASN A 166 12.38 -0.77 6.48
N LYS A 167 12.28 -2.05 6.11
CA LYS A 167 11.63 -3.08 6.90
C LYS A 167 12.20 -3.16 8.32
N SER A 168 13.48 -2.83 8.51
CA SER A 168 14.08 -2.76 9.85
C SER A 168 13.50 -1.63 10.71
N LEU A 169 13.27 -0.45 10.13
CA LEU A 169 12.69 0.69 10.82
C LEU A 169 11.19 0.47 11.11
N LEU A 170 10.46 -0.15 10.17
CA LEU A 170 9.07 -0.57 10.40
C LEU A 170 8.97 -1.56 11.56
N LYS A 171 9.87 -2.56 11.59
CA LYS A 171 10.00 -3.49 12.73
C LYS A 171 10.27 -2.73 14.03
N GLU A 172 11.16 -1.74 14.02
CA GLU A 172 11.46 -0.93 15.20
C GLU A 172 10.23 -0.13 15.67
N ILE A 173 9.53 0.56 14.76
CA ILE A 173 8.31 1.30 15.06
C ILE A 173 7.29 0.36 15.70
N VAL A 174 6.94 -0.73 15.01
CA VAL A 174 5.96 -1.71 15.49
C VAL A 174 6.38 -2.34 16.81
N SER A 175 7.68 -2.53 17.05
CA SER A 175 8.18 -3.11 18.30
C SER A 175 7.77 -2.30 19.55
N LYS A 176 7.63 -0.98 19.43
CA LYS A 176 7.19 -0.05 20.49
C LYS A 176 5.69 -0.16 20.79
N PHE A 177 4.94 -0.86 19.94
CA PHE A 177 3.49 -1.01 20.02
C PHE A 177 3.02 -2.43 20.30
N TYR A 178 3.92 -3.38 20.56
CA TYR A 178 3.49 -4.64 21.15
C TYR A 178 2.87 -4.38 22.52
N LYS A 179 1.73 -5.01 22.80
CA LYS A 179 1.27 -5.14 24.17
C LYS A 179 2.35 -5.91 24.93
N SER A 180 3.03 -5.24 25.86
CA SER A 180 3.81 -5.94 26.87
C SER A 180 2.84 -6.90 27.53
N ASN A 181 3.00 -8.20 27.33
CA ASN A 181 2.30 -9.17 28.16
C ASN A 181 2.81 -8.93 29.58
N SER A 182 2.07 -8.11 30.32
CA SER A 182 2.05 -8.15 31.76
C SER A 182 1.82 -9.61 32.13
N ARG A 183 2.87 -10.19 32.71
CA ARG A 183 2.85 -11.47 33.41
C ARG A 183 1.49 -11.66 34.09
N GLN A 184 0.77 -12.68 33.67
CA GLN A 184 -0.17 -13.41 34.51
C GLN A 184 0.33 -14.85 34.54
#